data_AF-A0A6M1YE81-F1
#
_entry.id   AF-A0A6M1YE81-F1
#
_cell.length_a   1.000
_cell.length_b   1.000
_cell.length_c   1.000
_cell.angle_alpha   90.00
_cell.angle_beta   90.00
_cell.angle_gamma   90.00
#
_symmetry.space_group_name_H-M   'P 1'
#
loop_
_entity.id
_entity.type
_entity.pdbx_description
1 polymer ?
#
loop_
_entity_poly.entity_id
_entity_poly.type
_entity_poly.pdbx_seq_one_letter_code
_entity_poly.pdbx_strand_id
1 'polypeptide(L)'
;MRGLVVALVFLSAVFASEDSQKEHTYKLPKFSVVVMDEAAKLFSSQELQKLPLTFGLQNHTFLVLKNMPATIYSIDTLNQLGSSYLITDTALQSMSRQLVQHFTDQGIIGVYVNVDFTFEKGALSCVIFRVFVALCDSTRTLTPSIWPGQHNVDQYRFKNIRRDSPVKSMDQKDLKKSVVNKNTLDEYALFLNRYPNRRVDIQLRPLEQKGVVGIDYVITEKKPWRVYLNLANSGTEQIGRWVYSMGFIHTQAFLADSTFRMDYAASNKRRFHSYEMSYDVPFFNVHRSRIRAYISFNKFSSSQLSLPNPEFRGSQTKVGLQFYQNFYQKHTFFIDWILALQYRYIKGINSLLNQDGQARFLLPRVALRFDLDAINTRTFFEMGLSTTINGFMVGSRKSLQNLGRYDVDNQWFIVDGKLNTSHYINLHRAEDKNYPKVHEICLEANGQYAYNYRLIPELKAVVGGMYSVRGYPNSFDSGDSAYAAQIEYRYHLPRGFKVNPNPKKLFGKTFRVAPQTLGGATDWDLVFKFFSDNGYVYNNRPLAEINTFMLSAGGGIDFSLFDYLTLKMDVGVVLKNTNGTPVFNSNTGNVEAVFVKQGHTRLTFSGTLMY
;
A
#
# COMPACT_ATOMS: atom_id res chain seq x y z
N MET A 1 7.53 12.59 -11.31
CA MET A 1 8.16 13.54 -12.23
C MET A 1 9.05 12.76 -13.17
N ARG A 2 8.65 12.75 -14.46
CA ARG A 2 9.35 12.25 -15.65
C ARG A 2 10.06 10.90 -15.54
N GLY A 3 9.27 9.82 -15.45
CA GLY A 3 9.64 8.55 -16.09
C GLY A 3 9.23 8.66 -17.56
N LEU A 4 10.12 9.21 -18.39
CA LEU A 4 9.94 9.19 -19.84
C LEU A 4 10.12 7.73 -20.26
N VAL A 5 9.03 7.00 -20.46
CA VAL A 5 9.06 5.74 -21.21
C VAL A 5 9.35 6.15 -22.64
N VAL A 6 10.64 6.17 -22.98
CA VAL A 6 11.09 6.35 -24.35
C VAL A 6 10.76 5.05 -25.08
N ALA A 7 9.60 5.01 -25.73
CA ALA A 7 9.36 4.12 -26.84
C ALA A 7 10.28 4.59 -27.97
N LEU A 8 11.48 4.01 -28.04
CA LEU A 8 12.44 4.28 -29.10
C LEU A 8 11.94 3.64 -30.40
N VAL A 9 11.09 4.37 -31.11
CA VAL A 9 10.79 4.12 -32.52
C VAL A 9 11.98 4.66 -33.31
N PHE A 10 13.01 3.83 -33.50
CA PHE A 10 14.06 4.11 -34.47
C PHE A 10 13.50 3.85 -35.88
N LEU A 11 12.77 4.83 -36.42
CA LEU A 11 12.48 4.91 -37.85
C LEU A 11 12.37 6.36 -38.36
N SER A 12 12.96 7.32 -37.64
CA SER A 12 12.94 8.74 -38.01
C SER A 12 14.12 9.17 -38.89
N ALA A 13 15.13 8.32 -39.11
CA ALA A 13 16.36 8.74 -39.82
C ALA A 13 16.35 8.53 -41.34
N VAL A 14 15.26 8.03 -41.95
CA VAL A 14 15.18 7.91 -43.42
C VAL A 14 14.15 8.86 -44.05
N PHE A 15 13.19 9.43 -43.29
CA PHE A 15 12.13 10.24 -43.92
C PHE A 15 11.66 11.49 -43.15
N ALA A 16 12.32 11.91 -42.07
CA ALA A 16 11.95 13.16 -41.39
C ALA A 16 12.62 14.38 -42.03
N SER A 17 12.08 14.87 -43.15
CA SER A 17 12.22 16.27 -43.53
C SER A 17 10.83 16.92 -43.55
N GLU A 18 10.53 17.72 -42.53
CA GLU A 18 9.42 18.66 -42.51
C GLU A 18 9.68 19.75 -43.55
N ASP A 19 9.32 19.47 -44.81
CA ASP A 19 8.93 20.48 -45.80
C ASP A 19 8.42 19.75 -47.06
N SER A 20 7.10 19.77 -47.28
CA SER A 20 6.42 19.36 -48.53
C SER A 20 6.83 18.01 -49.16
N GLN A 21 6.97 16.93 -48.37
CA GLN A 21 7.24 15.63 -48.97
C GLN A 21 6.05 15.18 -49.84
N LYS A 22 6.30 15.07 -51.15
CA LYS A 22 5.41 14.38 -52.09
C LYS A 22 5.14 12.99 -51.52
N GLU A 23 3.91 12.75 -51.09
CA GLU A 23 3.48 11.42 -50.66
C GLU A 23 3.65 10.47 -51.86
N HIS A 24 4.56 9.50 -51.73
CA HIS A 24 4.80 8.56 -52.83
C HIS A 24 3.68 7.52 -52.84
N THR A 25 3.16 7.30 -54.03
CA THR A 25 2.09 6.34 -54.29
C THR A 25 2.65 5.21 -55.14
N TYR A 26 2.52 3.99 -54.64
CA TYR A 26 2.98 2.77 -55.31
C TYR A 26 1.78 1.95 -55.75
N LYS A 27 1.93 1.15 -56.80
CA LYS A 27 1.00 0.04 -57.05
C LYS A 27 1.03 -0.90 -55.86
N LEU A 28 -0.12 -1.45 -55.49
CA LEU A 28 -0.23 -2.34 -54.33
C LEU A 28 0.74 -3.54 -54.49
N PRO A 29 1.79 -3.63 -53.65
CA PRO A 29 2.74 -4.72 -53.72
C PRO A 29 2.20 -5.95 -53.00
N LYS A 30 2.88 -7.09 -53.14
CA LYS A 30 2.66 -8.23 -52.23
C LYS A 30 3.24 -7.92 -50.86
N PHE A 31 2.50 -8.24 -49.82
CA PHE A 31 2.89 -8.06 -48.44
C PHE A 31 3.18 -9.41 -47.79
N SER A 32 4.24 -9.46 -46.98
CA SER A 32 4.55 -10.60 -46.13
C SER A 32 4.92 -10.11 -44.73
N VAL A 33 4.53 -10.86 -43.71
CA VAL A 33 4.98 -10.65 -42.33
C VAL A 33 5.77 -11.86 -41.90
N VAL A 34 6.94 -11.61 -41.33
CA VAL A 34 7.83 -12.65 -40.82
C VAL A 34 8.24 -12.27 -39.40
N VAL A 35 7.90 -13.10 -38.43
CA VAL A 35 8.48 -13.01 -37.09
C VAL A 35 9.91 -13.54 -37.14
N MET A 36 10.84 -12.76 -36.60
CA MET A 36 12.27 -13.05 -36.67
C MET A 36 12.75 -13.81 -35.42
N ASP A 37 13.89 -14.47 -35.59
CA ASP A 37 14.69 -15.09 -34.52
C ASP A 37 13.90 -16.09 -33.65
N GLU A 38 14.32 -16.25 -32.39
CA GLU A 38 13.69 -17.16 -31.42
C GLU A 38 12.21 -16.82 -31.14
N ALA A 39 11.79 -15.57 -31.37
CA ALA A 39 10.39 -15.16 -31.22
C ALA A 39 9.46 -15.87 -32.23
N ALA A 40 9.98 -16.34 -33.37
CA ALA A 40 9.20 -17.10 -34.36
C ALA A 40 8.66 -18.43 -33.81
N LYS A 41 9.25 -18.96 -32.72
CA LYS A 41 8.74 -20.14 -32.01
C LYS A 41 7.52 -19.84 -31.14
N LEU A 42 7.26 -18.56 -30.85
CA LEU A 42 6.18 -18.12 -29.97
C LEU A 42 5.03 -17.46 -30.71
N PHE A 43 5.33 -16.74 -31.79
CA PHE A 43 4.35 -15.96 -32.54
C PHE A 43 4.30 -16.43 -33.99
N SER A 44 3.10 -16.76 -34.46
CA SER A 44 2.91 -17.26 -35.81
C SER A 44 2.86 -16.11 -36.81
N SER A 45 3.75 -16.14 -37.80
CA SER A 45 3.69 -15.24 -38.96
C SER A 45 2.35 -15.33 -39.70
N GLN A 46 1.71 -16.51 -39.72
CA GLN A 46 0.40 -16.70 -40.37
C GLN A 46 -0.74 -16.01 -39.61
N GLU A 47 -0.66 -15.96 -38.28
CA GLU A 47 -1.64 -15.23 -37.46
C GLU A 47 -1.52 -13.72 -37.70
N LEU A 48 -0.28 -13.20 -37.79
CA LEU A 48 -0.03 -11.79 -38.08
C LEU A 48 -0.47 -11.38 -39.50
N GLN A 49 -0.45 -12.29 -40.47
CA GLN A 49 -0.99 -12.03 -41.81
C GLN A 49 -2.51 -11.83 -41.82
N LYS A 50 -3.21 -12.41 -40.83
CA LYS A 50 -4.66 -12.29 -40.65
C LYS A 50 -5.04 -11.13 -39.73
N LEU A 51 -4.08 -10.38 -39.22
CA LEU A 51 -4.33 -9.25 -38.32
C LEU A 51 -5.25 -8.22 -39.01
N PRO A 52 -6.34 -7.77 -38.35
CA PRO A 52 -7.16 -6.69 -38.88
C PRO A 52 -6.37 -5.37 -38.82
N LEU A 53 -6.06 -4.82 -39.99
CA LEU A 53 -5.40 -3.53 -40.17
C LEU A 53 -6.41 -2.51 -40.68
N THR A 54 -6.29 -1.28 -40.19
CA THR A 54 -7.20 -0.18 -40.46
C THR A 54 -6.55 0.86 -41.36
N PHE A 55 -7.25 1.25 -42.43
CA PHE A 55 -6.80 2.21 -43.44
C PHE A 55 -7.92 3.16 -43.90
N GLY A 56 -7.57 4.34 -44.40
CA GLY A 56 -8.45 5.09 -45.29
C GLY A 56 -8.34 4.57 -46.72
N LEU A 57 -9.47 4.52 -47.43
CA LEU A 57 -9.51 4.14 -48.84
C LEU A 57 -10.19 5.25 -49.65
N GLN A 58 -9.46 5.86 -50.58
CA GLN A 58 -9.98 6.90 -51.47
C GLN A 58 -9.50 6.63 -52.89
N ASN A 59 -10.43 6.56 -53.85
CA ASN A 59 -10.10 6.32 -55.27
C ASN A 59 -9.13 5.14 -55.49
N HIS A 60 -9.41 3.98 -54.87
CA HIS A 60 -8.55 2.79 -54.89
C HIS A 60 -7.14 2.98 -54.30
N THR A 61 -6.90 4.07 -53.57
CA THR A 61 -5.62 4.37 -52.90
C THR A 61 -5.78 4.19 -51.39
N PHE A 62 -4.91 3.36 -50.79
CA PHE A 62 -4.78 3.21 -49.34
C PHE A 62 -3.91 4.32 -48.78
N LEU A 63 -4.45 5.08 -47.83
CA LEU A 63 -3.76 6.20 -47.17
C LEU A 63 -4.28 6.42 -45.75
N VAL A 64 -3.54 7.21 -44.97
CA VAL A 64 -3.94 7.58 -43.61
C VAL A 64 -4.00 9.09 -43.47
N LEU A 65 -5.21 9.64 -43.53
CA LEU A 65 -5.49 11.06 -43.25
C LEU A 65 -6.32 11.21 -41.98
N LYS A 66 -6.11 12.34 -41.31
CA LYS A 66 -6.86 12.74 -40.11
C LYS A 66 -8.34 12.88 -40.49
N ASN A 67 -9.23 12.19 -39.77
CA ASN A 67 -10.69 12.19 -39.95
C ASN A 67 -11.25 11.44 -41.18
N MET A 68 -10.48 10.56 -41.82
CA MET A 68 -11.03 9.67 -42.85
C MET A 68 -11.75 8.45 -42.23
N PRO A 69 -12.86 7.98 -42.83
CA PRO A 69 -13.48 6.73 -42.43
C PRO A 69 -12.52 5.56 -42.63
N ALA A 70 -12.40 4.76 -41.58
CA ALA A 70 -11.51 3.63 -41.49
C ALA A 70 -12.16 2.38 -42.09
N THR A 71 -11.42 1.68 -42.93
CA THR A 71 -11.76 0.39 -43.52
C THR A 71 -10.79 -0.67 -43.02
N ILE A 72 -11.29 -1.87 -42.75
CA ILE A 72 -10.51 -2.96 -42.14
C ILE A 72 -10.13 -3.96 -43.22
N TYR A 73 -8.84 -4.25 -43.33
CA TYR A 73 -8.25 -5.25 -44.22
C TYR A 73 -7.20 -6.06 -43.46
N SER A 74 -7.05 -7.34 -43.76
CA SER A 74 -5.86 -8.10 -43.37
C SER A 74 -4.81 -8.10 -44.48
N ILE A 75 -3.59 -8.50 -44.17
CA ILE A 75 -2.52 -8.65 -45.17
C ILE A 75 -2.89 -9.69 -46.22
N ASP A 76 -3.55 -10.77 -45.82
CA ASP A 76 -4.09 -11.76 -46.75
C ASP A 76 -5.11 -11.14 -47.72
N THR A 77 -6.02 -10.30 -47.23
CA THR A 77 -7.00 -9.65 -48.10
C THR A 77 -6.36 -8.61 -49.01
N LEU A 78 -5.38 -7.84 -48.52
CA LEU A 78 -4.62 -6.89 -49.35
C LEU A 78 -3.89 -7.61 -50.49
N ASN A 79 -3.32 -8.78 -50.23
CA ASN A 79 -2.64 -9.60 -51.23
C ASN A 79 -3.57 -10.18 -52.30
N GLN A 80 -4.87 -10.24 -52.03
CA GLN A 80 -5.89 -10.67 -52.99
C GLN A 80 -6.43 -9.52 -53.85
N LEU A 81 -6.17 -8.26 -53.45
CA LEU A 81 -6.54 -7.09 -54.24
C LEU A 81 -5.64 -6.97 -55.46
N GLY A 82 -6.25 -6.68 -56.61
CA GLY A 82 -5.54 -6.56 -57.88
C GLY A 82 -4.64 -5.32 -57.97
N SER A 83 -3.84 -5.26 -59.02
CA SER A 83 -2.89 -4.17 -59.31
C SER A 83 -3.52 -2.81 -59.64
N SER A 84 -4.85 -2.71 -59.61
CA SER A 84 -5.62 -1.46 -59.74
C SER A 84 -5.61 -0.61 -58.47
N TYR A 85 -5.22 -1.19 -57.33
CA TYR A 85 -5.09 -0.47 -56.07
C TYR A 85 -3.70 0.14 -55.90
N LEU A 86 -3.65 1.25 -55.17
CA LEU A 86 -2.45 2.00 -54.84
C LEU A 86 -2.25 2.06 -53.33
N ILE A 87 -1.00 2.18 -52.86
CA ILE A 87 -0.67 2.37 -51.46
C ILE A 87 0.34 3.51 -51.28
N THR A 88 0.18 4.26 -50.21
CA THR A 88 1.05 5.39 -49.85
C THR A 88 2.07 5.02 -48.78
N ASP A 89 3.13 5.84 -48.64
CA ASP A 89 4.08 5.72 -47.53
C ASP A 89 3.38 5.80 -46.15
N THR A 90 2.35 6.64 -46.01
CA THR A 90 1.61 6.80 -44.75
C THR A 90 0.84 5.54 -44.38
N ALA A 91 0.27 4.84 -45.37
CA ALA A 91 -0.36 3.54 -45.17
C ALA A 91 0.66 2.46 -44.77
N LEU A 92 1.82 2.39 -45.43
CA LEU A 92 2.89 1.44 -45.06
C LEU A 92 3.40 1.66 -43.63
N GLN A 93 3.62 2.92 -43.24
CA GLN A 93 4.00 3.26 -41.87
C GLN A 93 2.89 2.89 -40.86
N SER A 94 1.62 3.05 -41.25
CA SER A 94 0.48 2.64 -40.43
C SER A 94 0.43 1.13 -40.20
N MET A 95 0.77 0.32 -41.21
CA MET A 95 0.87 -1.14 -41.05
C MET A 95 1.89 -1.51 -39.98
N SER A 96 3.11 -0.96 -40.07
CA SER A 96 4.15 -1.20 -39.06
C SER A 96 3.71 -0.78 -37.67
N ARG A 97 3.05 0.38 -37.52
CA ARG A 97 2.53 0.84 -36.22
C ARG A 97 1.46 -0.10 -35.67
N GLN A 98 0.53 -0.57 -36.50
CA GLN A 98 -0.54 -1.47 -36.08
C GLN A 98 -0.02 -2.87 -35.71
N LEU A 99 1.01 -3.36 -36.43
CA LEU A 99 1.73 -4.58 -36.04
C LEU A 99 2.38 -4.44 -34.66
N VAL A 100 3.08 -3.33 -34.38
CA VAL A 100 3.64 -3.06 -33.04
C VAL A 100 2.54 -2.91 -31.98
N GLN A 101 1.43 -2.23 -32.34
CA GLN A 101 0.31 -2.00 -31.44
C GLN A 101 -0.33 -3.32 -31.00
N HIS A 102 -0.49 -4.30 -31.90
CA HIS A 102 -1.02 -5.62 -31.57
C HIS A 102 -0.28 -6.29 -30.40
N PHE A 103 1.05 -6.21 -30.38
CA PHE A 103 1.85 -6.74 -29.27
C PHE A 103 1.76 -5.86 -28.01
N THR A 104 1.74 -4.54 -28.20
CA THR A 104 1.64 -3.57 -27.11
C THR A 104 0.33 -3.70 -26.35
N ASP A 105 -0.78 -3.99 -27.04
CA ASP A 105 -2.11 -4.24 -26.45
C ASP A 105 -2.12 -5.50 -25.57
N GLN A 106 -1.25 -6.47 -25.86
CA GLN A 106 -1.02 -7.65 -25.03
C GLN A 106 -0.01 -7.39 -23.89
N GLY A 107 0.51 -6.16 -23.79
CA GLY A 107 1.51 -5.75 -22.81
C GLY A 107 2.95 -6.15 -23.18
N ILE A 108 3.20 -6.67 -24.38
CA ILE A 108 4.55 -7.04 -24.83
C ILE A 108 5.28 -5.78 -25.29
N ILE A 109 6.48 -5.56 -24.77
CA ILE A 109 7.31 -4.38 -25.08
C ILE A 109 8.64 -4.79 -25.72
N GLY A 110 9.33 -3.82 -26.33
CA GLY A 110 10.55 -4.09 -27.09
C GLY A 110 10.29 -4.72 -28.45
N VAL A 111 9.08 -4.52 -29.00
CA VAL A 111 8.74 -4.94 -30.37
C VAL A 111 9.09 -3.84 -31.34
N TYR A 112 9.77 -4.20 -32.43
CA TYR A 112 10.01 -3.29 -33.55
C TYR A 112 9.82 -4.04 -34.87
N VAL A 113 9.43 -3.28 -35.91
CA VAL A 113 9.19 -3.80 -37.24
C VAL A 113 10.18 -3.15 -38.19
N ASN A 114 11.02 -3.98 -38.82
CA ASN A 114 11.84 -3.56 -39.95
C ASN A 114 11.08 -3.87 -41.25
N VAL A 115 11.18 -2.98 -42.25
CA VAL A 115 10.47 -3.12 -43.52
C VAL A 115 11.48 -3.24 -44.64
N ASP A 116 11.49 -4.39 -45.31
CA ASP A 116 12.31 -4.62 -46.49
C ASP A 116 11.48 -4.41 -47.75
N PHE A 117 12.02 -3.67 -48.72
CA PHE A 117 11.39 -3.39 -50.00
C PHE A 117 12.10 -4.15 -51.12
N THR A 118 11.33 -4.87 -51.95
CA THR A 118 11.83 -5.52 -53.17
C THR A 118 11.24 -4.81 -54.39
N PHE A 119 12.09 -4.51 -55.37
CA PHE A 119 11.70 -3.84 -56.60
C PHE A 119 11.93 -4.76 -57.81
N GLU A 120 10.94 -4.88 -58.69
CA GLU A 120 11.05 -5.55 -59.98
C GLU A 120 10.83 -4.55 -61.11
N LYS A 121 11.78 -4.47 -62.05
CA LYS A 121 11.74 -3.52 -63.18
C LYS A 121 11.48 -2.06 -62.75
N GLY A 122 12.00 -1.66 -61.59
CA GLY A 122 11.85 -0.30 -61.04
C GLY A 122 10.52 -0.03 -60.33
N ALA A 123 9.60 -1.00 -60.25
CA ALA A 123 8.36 -0.91 -59.49
C ALA A 123 8.44 -1.71 -58.19
N LEU A 124 7.85 -1.19 -57.11
CA LEU A 124 7.75 -1.91 -55.84
C LEU A 124 6.91 -3.18 -56.04
N SER A 125 7.50 -4.35 -55.83
CA SER A 125 6.86 -5.65 -56.08
C SER A 125 6.47 -6.36 -54.78
N CYS A 126 7.31 -6.27 -53.74
CA CYS A 126 7.10 -6.96 -52.48
C CYS A 126 7.57 -6.10 -51.29
N VAL A 127 6.81 -6.14 -50.20
CA VAL A 127 7.13 -5.49 -48.93
C VAL A 127 7.09 -6.55 -47.83
N ILE A 128 8.20 -6.73 -47.12
CA ILE A 128 8.33 -7.71 -46.05
C ILE A 128 8.46 -6.98 -44.71
N PHE A 129 7.47 -7.15 -43.84
CA PHE A 129 7.49 -6.69 -42.46
C PHE A 129 8.17 -7.74 -41.58
N ARG A 130 9.42 -7.48 -41.21
CA ARG A 130 10.17 -8.28 -40.24
C ARG A 130 9.88 -7.82 -38.83
N VAL A 131 9.14 -8.62 -38.08
CA VAL A 131 8.76 -8.33 -36.70
C VAL A 131 9.78 -8.93 -35.77
N PHE A 132 10.46 -8.08 -35.00
CA PHE A 132 11.35 -8.48 -33.93
C PHE A 132 10.66 -8.27 -32.59
N VAL A 133 10.62 -9.30 -31.77
CA VAL A 133 10.10 -9.23 -30.40
C VAL A 133 11.27 -9.44 -29.45
N ALA A 134 11.55 -8.43 -28.61
CA ALA A 134 12.62 -8.53 -27.63
C ALA A 134 12.39 -9.69 -26.65
N LEU A 135 13.34 -10.60 -26.59
CA LEU A 135 13.42 -11.65 -25.59
C LEU A 135 14.46 -11.31 -24.53
N CYS A 136 14.17 -11.63 -23.28
CA CYS A 136 15.08 -11.45 -22.17
C CYS A 136 16.18 -12.51 -22.24
N ASP A 137 17.42 -12.06 -22.33
CA ASP A 137 18.60 -12.93 -22.30
C ASP A 137 19.19 -13.01 -20.88
N SER A 138 19.22 -11.90 -20.16
CA SER A 138 19.82 -11.84 -18.81
C SER A 138 19.04 -10.92 -17.87
N THR A 139 19.05 -11.27 -16.58
CA THR A 139 18.51 -10.42 -15.51
C THR A 139 19.59 -10.14 -14.48
N ARG A 140 19.71 -8.88 -14.05
CA ARG A 140 20.65 -8.48 -12.99
C ARG A 140 20.03 -7.50 -12.02
N THR A 141 20.62 -7.41 -10.84
CA THR A 141 20.27 -6.43 -9.80
C THR A 141 21.39 -5.41 -9.68
N LEU A 142 21.04 -4.13 -9.63
CA LEU A 142 21.98 -3.02 -9.51
C LEU A 142 21.69 -2.27 -8.22
N THR A 143 22.72 -2.03 -7.41
CA THR A 143 22.63 -1.13 -6.24
C THR A 143 23.67 -0.02 -6.34
N PRO A 144 23.42 1.16 -5.75
CA PRO A 144 24.44 2.20 -5.63
C PRO A 144 25.74 1.66 -5.03
N SER A 145 26.87 2.02 -5.63
CA SER A 145 28.20 1.81 -5.06
C SER A 145 28.62 3.00 -4.20
N ILE A 146 29.65 2.80 -3.36
CA ILE A 146 30.34 3.89 -2.67
C ILE A 146 31.06 4.84 -3.64
N TRP A 147 31.39 4.34 -4.84
CA TRP A 147 32.00 5.11 -5.90
C TRP A 147 30.91 5.79 -6.75
N PRO A 148 30.92 7.13 -6.89
CA PRO A 148 29.93 7.84 -7.69
C PRO A 148 29.84 7.29 -9.12
N GLY A 149 28.62 7.03 -9.59
CA GLY A 149 28.37 6.53 -10.94
C GLY A 149 28.62 5.03 -11.14
N GLN A 150 29.07 4.30 -10.13
CA GLN A 150 29.20 2.84 -10.18
C GLN A 150 28.03 2.14 -9.49
N HIS A 151 27.75 0.93 -9.95
CA HIS A 151 26.76 0.05 -9.35
C HIS A 151 27.39 -1.25 -8.90
N ASN A 152 27.01 -1.71 -7.71
CA ASN A 152 27.26 -3.08 -7.31
C ASN A 152 26.26 -3.98 -8.05
N VAL A 153 26.79 -4.97 -8.75
CA VAL A 153 26.01 -5.93 -9.54
C VAL A 153 25.78 -7.18 -8.70
N ASP A 154 24.53 -7.66 -8.69
CA ASP A 154 24.18 -9.01 -8.25
C ASP A 154 24.58 -9.38 -6.82
N GLN A 155 24.43 -8.42 -5.91
CA GLN A 155 24.63 -8.66 -4.48
C GLN A 155 23.76 -9.83 -4.00
N TYR A 156 24.38 -10.77 -3.26
CA TYR A 156 23.74 -12.01 -2.80
C TYR A 156 22.41 -11.79 -2.06
N ARG A 157 22.30 -10.71 -1.28
CA ARG A 157 21.07 -10.36 -0.55
C ARG A 157 19.85 -10.12 -1.43
N PHE A 158 20.03 -9.79 -2.72
CA PHE A 158 18.94 -9.60 -3.68
C PHE A 158 18.78 -10.75 -4.67
N LYS A 159 19.42 -11.90 -4.42
CA LYS A 159 19.30 -13.08 -5.29
C LYS A 159 17.84 -13.49 -5.56
N ASN A 160 16.96 -13.28 -4.57
CA ASN A 160 15.55 -13.61 -4.67
C ASN A 160 14.81 -12.74 -5.71
N ILE A 161 15.25 -11.50 -5.95
CA ILE A 161 14.65 -10.62 -6.96
C ILE A 161 14.86 -11.20 -8.36
N ARG A 162 16.06 -11.71 -8.65
CA ARG A 162 16.34 -12.36 -9.95
C ARG A 162 15.69 -13.73 -10.05
N ARG A 163 15.80 -14.52 -8.97
CA ARG A 163 15.20 -15.85 -8.89
C ARG A 163 13.68 -15.81 -9.08
N ASP A 164 13.00 -14.79 -8.55
CA ASP A 164 11.54 -14.69 -8.62
C ASP A 164 11.05 -13.76 -9.74
N SER A 165 11.97 -13.21 -10.56
CA SER A 165 11.63 -12.42 -11.75
C SER A 165 10.63 -13.16 -12.63
N PRO A 166 9.50 -12.55 -13.03
CA PRO A 166 8.49 -13.19 -13.89
C PRO A 166 9.03 -13.43 -15.29
N VAL A 167 9.98 -12.59 -15.73
CA VAL A 167 10.69 -12.73 -16.99
C VAL A 167 12.03 -13.43 -16.75
N LYS A 168 12.35 -14.42 -17.58
CA LYS A 168 13.51 -15.30 -17.47
C LYS A 168 14.40 -15.21 -18.71
N SER A 169 15.62 -15.71 -18.58
CA SER A 169 16.54 -15.86 -19.70
C SER A 169 15.97 -16.85 -20.74
N MET A 170 16.21 -16.56 -22.02
CA MET A 170 15.92 -17.43 -23.16
C MET A 170 16.54 -18.82 -23.09
N ASP A 171 17.62 -19.00 -22.31
CA ASP A 171 18.25 -20.31 -22.09
C ASP A 171 17.43 -21.23 -21.17
N GLN A 172 16.39 -20.71 -20.52
CA GLN A 172 15.50 -21.54 -19.70
C GLN A 172 14.48 -22.31 -20.55
N LYS A 173 14.04 -23.47 -20.02
CA LYS A 173 13.13 -24.41 -20.71
C LYS A 173 11.83 -23.80 -21.25
N ASP A 174 11.40 -22.66 -20.73
CA ASP A 174 10.12 -22.02 -21.06
C ASP A 174 10.33 -20.65 -21.72
N LEU A 175 10.49 -20.67 -23.05
CA LEU A 175 10.74 -19.48 -23.87
C LEU A 175 9.64 -18.42 -23.73
N LYS A 176 8.41 -18.80 -23.36
CA LYS A 176 7.31 -17.84 -23.11
C LYS A 176 7.64 -16.90 -21.95
N LYS A 177 8.40 -17.37 -20.95
CA LYS A 177 8.87 -16.53 -19.84
C LYS A 177 9.98 -15.58 -20.24
N SER A 178 10.53 -15.69 -21.43
CA SER A 178 11.55 -14.76 -21.93
C SER A 178 10.94 -13.55 -22.62
N VAL A 179 9.63 -13.58 -22.93
CA VAL A 179 8.94 -12.42 -23.50
C VAL A 179 8.87 -11.30 -22.48
N VAL A 180 9.32 -10.11 -22.87
CA VAL A 180 9.29 -8.92 -22.01
C VAL A 180 7.87 -8.35 -21.96
N ASN A 181 7.09 -8.79 -20.98
CA ASN A 181 5.76 -8.28 -20.74
C ASN A 181 5.80 -7.17 -19.67
N LYS A 182 5.36 -5.97 -20.05
CA LYS A 182 5.33 -4.79 -19.18
C LYS A 182 4.41 -4.97 -17.99
N ASN A 183 3.22 -5.54 -18.18
CA ASN A 183 2.23 -5.66 -17.11
C ASN A 183 2.76 -6.57 -15.99
N THR A 184 3.39 -7.70 -16.35
CA THR A 184 3.96 -8.62 -15.37
C THR A 184 5.18 -8.04 -14.66
N LEU A 185 6.03 -7.30 -15.36
CA LEU A 185 7.17 -6.60 -14.77
C LEU A 185 6.73 -5.46 -13.83
N ASP A 186 5.75 -4.66 -14.24
CA ASP A 186 5.18 -3.58 -13.44
C ASP A 186 4.54 -4.15 -12.15
N GLU A 187 3.76 -5.23 -12.25
CA GLU A 187 3.20 -5.92 -11.08
C GLU A 187 4.29 -6.46 -10.15
N TYR A 188 5.36 -7.03 -10.71
CA TYR A 188 6.48 -7.51 -9.91
C TYR A 188 7.23 -6.38 -9.20
N ALA A 189 7.48 -5.26 -9.88
CA ALA A 189 8.07 -4.08 -9.27
C ALA A 189 7.19 -3.54 -8.14
N LEU A 190 5.87 -3.44 -8.35
CA LEU A 190 4.91 -3.01 -7.33
C LEU A 190 4.94 -3.93 -6.11
N PHE A 191 5.03 -5.24 -6.33
CA PHE A 191 5.17 -6.21 -5.24
C PHE A 191 6.47 -5.99 -4.45
N LEU A 192 7.62 -5.86 -5.13
CA LEU A 192 8.91 -5.61 -4.48
C LEU A 192 8.94 -4.29 -3.70
N ASN A 193 8.20 -3.29 -4.17
CA ASN A 193 8.07 -1.96 -3.57
C ASN A 193 7.12 -1.90 -2.37
N ARG A 194 6.44 -3.01 -2.01
CA ARG A 194 5.75 -3.12 -0.72
C ARG A 194 6.72 -3.10 0.46
N TYR A 195 8.00 -3.39 0.25
CA TYR A 195 9.00 -3.35 1.30
C TYR A 195 9.36 -1.88 1.67
N PRO A 196 9.20 -1.45 2.93
CA PRO A 196 9.12 -0.04 3.29
C PRO A 196 10.43 0.75 3.12
N ASN A 197 11.57 0.08 2.96
CA ASN A 197 12.89 0.74 2.93
C ASN A 197 13.67 0.53 1.64
N ARG A 198 13.02 -0.01 0.61
CA ARG A 198 13.59 -0.25 -0.71
C ARG A 198 12.65 0.24 -1.78
N ARG A 199 13.21 0.78 -2.85
CA ARG A 199 12.56 0.96 -4.14
C ARG A 199 13.30 0.15 -5.21
N VAL A 200 12.56 -0.53 -6.05
CA VAL A 200 13.02 -1.27 -7.22
C VAL A 200 12.37 -0.63 -8.43
N ASP A 201 13.21 -0.12 -9.32
CA ASP A 201 12.83 0.36 -10.65
C ASP A 201 13.36 -0.65 -11.69
N ILE A 202 12.62 -0.86 -12.76
CA ILE A 202 12.99 -1.80 -13.83
C ILE A 202 13.50 -0.99 -15.02
N GLN A 203 14.63 -1.40 -15.57
CA GLN A 203 15.22 -0.82 -16.78
C GLN A 203 15.51 -1.92 -17.80
N LEU A 204 15.26 -1.61 -19.07
CA LEU A 204 15.65 -2.46 -20.19
C LEU A 204 17.03 -2.01 -20.69
N ARG A 205 17.92 -2.98 -20.83
CA ARG A 205 19.29 -2.77 -21.31
C ARG A 205 19.43 -3.39 -22.70
N PRO A 206 19.86 -2.64 -23.72
CA PRO A 206 20.17 -3.22 -25.01
C PRO A 206 21.38 -4.16 -24.91
N LEU A 207 21.36 -5.24 -25.69
CA LEU A 207 22.45 -6.20 -25.85
C LEU A 207 22.96 -6.15 -27.30
N GLU A 208 24.12 -6.77 -27.54
CA GLU A 208 24.76 -6.76 -28.87
C GLU A 208 23.95 -7.52 -29.92
N GLN A 209 23.29 -8.61 -29.52
CA GLN A 209 22.43 -9.40 -30.39
C GLN A 209 21.09 -8.68 -30.61
N LYS A 210 20.61 -8.66 -31.86
CA LYS A 210 19.30 -8.10 -32.20
C LYS A 210 18.19 -8.99 -31.62
N GLY A 211 17.07 -8.36 -31.24
CA GLY A 211 15.92 -9.11 -30.72
C GLY A 211 16.09 -9.63 -29.29
N VAL A 212 17.18 -9.28 -28.60
CA VAL A 212 17.37 -9.62 -27.19
C VAL A 212 17.67 -8.41 -26.32
N VAL A 213 17.27 -8.48 -25.05
CA VAL A 213 17.46 -7.42 -24.06
C VAL A 213 17.85 -8.00 -22.70
N GLY A 214 18.57 -7.20 -21.92
CA GLY A 214 18.79 -7.46 -20.50
C GLY A 214 17.77 -6.70 -19.65
N ILE A 215 17.41 -7.26 -18.50
CA ILE A 215 16.57 -6.58 -17.49
C ILE A 215 17.42 -6.23 -16.27
N ASP A 216 17.44 -4.94 -15.95
CA ASP A 216 18.15 -4.39 -14.80
C ASP A 216 17.14 -3.99 -13.73
N TYR A 217 17.19 -4.65 -12.58
CA TYR A 217 16.46 -4.27 -11.37
C TYR A 217 17.30 -3.28 -10.56
N VAL A 218 17.00 -1.99 -10.70
CA VAL A 218 17.71 -0.90 -10.03
C VAL A 218 17.13 -0.69 -8.64
N ILE A 219 17.93 -0.99 -7.63
CA ILE A 219 17.54 -1.03 -6.23
C ILE A 219 18.09 0.20 -5.52
N THR A 220 17.18 1.02 -4.98
CA THR A 220 17.52 2.16 -4.12
C THR A 220 17.05 1.88 -2.70
N GLU A 221 17.94 2.04 -1.72
CA GLU A 221 17.64 1.81 -0.31
C GLU A 221 17.78 3.11 0.47
N LYS A 222 16.89 3.30 1.45
CA LYS A 222 17.09 4.34 2.47
C LYS A 222 18.00 3.79 3.57
N LYS A 223 18.41 4.66 4.50
CA LYS A 223 19.15 4.28 5.71
C LYS A 223 18.43 3.10 6.41
N PRO A 224 19.13 2.00 6.72
CA PRO A 224 18.49 0.75 7.15
C PRO A 224 17.86 0.84 8.53
N TRP A 225 18.37 1.72 9.40
CA TRP A 225 17.87 1.90 10.74
C TRP A 225 17.25 3.28 10.95
N ARG A 226 16.23 3.34 11.81
CA ARG A 226 15.56 4.55 12.25
C ARG A 226 15.29 4.48 13.74
N VAL A 227 15.45 5.61 14.42
CA VAL A 227 15.04 5.79 15.83
C VAL A 227 13.97 6.86 15.86
N TYR A 228 12.97 6.72 16.72
CA TYR A 228 12.02 7.78 16.93
C TYR A 228 11.63 7.92 18.40
N LEU A 229 11.28 9.16 18.77
CA LEU A 229 10.71 9.54 20.04
C LEU A 229 9.34 10.13 19.78
N ASN A 230 8.34 9.71 20.53
CA ASN A 230 6.98 10.21 20.47
C ASN A 230 6.51 10.65 21.86
N LEU A 231 5.80 11.76 21.90
CA LEU A 231 5.13 12.29 23.08
C LEU A 231 3.67 12.53 22.73
N ALA A 232 2.74 12.02 23.54
CA ALA A 232 1.32 12.27 23.35
C ALA A 232 0.59 12.43 24.67
N ASN A 233 -0.49 13.22 24.70
CA ASN A 233 -1.37 13.32 25.86
C ASN A 233 -2.50 12.25 25.85
N SER A 234 -2.17 11.05 25.36
CA SER A 234 -3.10 9.94 25.13
C SER A 234 -3.33 9.02 26.34
N GLY A 235 -2.74 9.33 27.50
CA GLY A 235 -2.93 8.55 28.72
C GLY A 235 -4.22 8.91 29.49
N THR A 236 -4.58 8.09 30.47
CA THR A 236 -5.70 8.34 31.40
C THR A 236 -5.24 9.17 32.60
N GLU A 237 -6.17 9.70 33.38
CA GLU A 237 -5.82 10.48 34.59
C GLU A 237 -5.11 9.63 35.64
N GLN A 238 -5.50 8.36 35.80
CA GLN A 238 -4.96 7.48 36.82
C GLN A 238 -3.52 7.02 36.49
N ILE A 239 -3.24 6.70 35.22
CA ILE A 239 -1.90 6.26 34.80
C ILE A 239 -0.96 7.42 34.48
N GLY A 240 -1.51 8.61 34.20
CA GLY A 240 -0.77 9.77 33.74
C GLY A 240 -1.14 10.14 32.30
N ARG A 241 -1.55 11.40 32.08
CA ARG A 241 -2.06 11.88 30.79
C ARG A 241 -1.00 11.87 29.69
N TRP A 242 0.27 12.08 30.03
CA TRP A 242 1.37 12.12 29.06
C TRP A 242 2.02 10.76 28.93
N VAL A 243 2.14 10.28 27.70
CA VAL A 243 2.80 9.04 27.32
C VAL A 243 4.00 9.38 26.42
N TYR A 244 5.16 8.86 26.80
CA TYR A 244 6.40 8.93 26.04
C TYR A 244 6.66 7.56 25.43
N SER A 245 6.96 7.52 24.14
CA SER A 245 7.34 6.30 23.44
C SER A 245 8.67 6.49 22.72
N MET A 246 9.49 5.46 22.72
CA MET A 246 10.73 5.38 21.95
C MET A 246 10.71 4.11 21.13
N GLY A 247 11.07 4.20 19.86
CA GLY A 247 11.15 3.03 19.00
C GLY A 247 12.42 2.99 18.16
N PHE A 248 12.82 1.77 17.83
CA PHE A 248 13.92 1.44 16.97
C PHE A 248 13.44 0.49 15.88
N ILE A 249 13.74 0.81 14.63
CA ILE A 249 13.40 0.01 13.46
C ILE A 249 14.69 -0.25 12.70
N HIS A 250 15.02 -1.51 12.44
CA HIS A 250 16.12 -1.90 11.58
C HIS A 250 15.60 -2.79 10.46
N THR A 251 15.51 -2.21 9.26
CA THR A 251 15.29 -2.95 8.02
C THR A 251 16.60 -3.60 7.59
N GLN A 252 16.53 -4.83 7.12
CA GLN A 252 17.69 -5.67 6.81
C GLN A 252 18.62 -5.91 8.02
N ALA A 253 18.05 -6.21 9.18
CA ALA A 253 18.83 -6.41 10.42
C ALA A 253 19.77 -7.62 10.34
N PHE A 254 19.22 -8.84 10.30
CA PHE A 254 20.02 -10.07 10.30
C PHE A 254 19.90 -10.86 8.99
N LEU A 255 18.74 -10.78 8.34
CA LEU A 255 18.48 -11.45 7.06
C LEU A 255 18.07 -10.42 5.99
N ALA A 256 18.30 -10.78 4.72
CA ALA A 256 17.79 -10.00 3.60
C ALA A 256 16.26 -9.85 3.69
N ASP A 257 15.77 -8.64 3.40
CA ASP A 257 14.35 -8.29 3.46
C ASP A 257 13.68 -8.55 4.82
N SER A 258 14.46 -8.58 5.90
CA SER A 258 13.95 -8.66 7.28
C SER A 258 13.65 -7.28 7.87
N THR A 259 12.78 -7.20 8.86
CA THR A 259 12.58 -5.98 9.67
C THR A 259 12.55 -6.36 11.13
N PHE A 260 13.47 -5.79 11.91
CA PHE A 260 13.42 -5.81 13.36
C PHE A 260 12.82 -4.51 13.87
N ARG A 261 11.92 -4.62 14.85
CA ARG A 261 11.29 -3.47 15.50
C ARG A 261 11.25 -3.68 17.01
N MET A 262 11.57 -2.62 17.74
CA MET A 262 11.44 -2.55 19.20
C MET A 262 10.79 -1.23 19.58
N ASP A 263 9.83 -1.26 20.49
CA ASP A 263 9.14 -0.10 21.00
C ASP A 263 9.02 -0.18 22.52
N TYR A 264 9.27 0.94 23.19
CA TYR A 264 9.07 1.12 24.62
C TYR A 264 8.20 2.34 24.86
N ALA A 265 7.17 2.22 25.69
CA ALA A 265 6.30 3.33 26.06
C ALA A 265 6.11 3.40 27.58
N ALA A 266 6.06 4.61 28.12
CA ALA A 266 5.83 4.86 29.53
C ALA A 266 5.00 6.14 29.75
N SER A 267 4.20 6.13 30.81
CA SER A 267 3.44 7.31 31.26
C SER A 267 4.26 8.22 32.17
N ASN A 268 3.89 9.50 32.25
CA ASN A 268 4.57 10.47 33.12
C ASN A 268 4.44 10.15 34.63
N LYS A 269 3.39 9.44 35.08
CA LYS A 269 3.30 8.94 36.46
C LYS A 269 3.99 7.58 36.66
N ARG A 270 4.62 7.01 35.63
CA ARG A 270 5.30 5.70 35.63
C ARG A 270 4.41 4.54 36.10
N ARG A 271 3.10 4.65 35.91
CA ARG A 271 2.11 3.61 36.25
C ARG A 271 1.76 2.71 35.06
N PHE A 272 2.03 3.19 33.85
CA PHE A 272 1.97 2.45 32.60
C PHE A 272 3.37 2.26 32.01
N HIS A 273 3.66 1.02 31.62
CA HIS A 273 4.84 0.62 30.84
C HIS A 273 4.40 -0.41 29.80
N SER A 274 4.92 -0.28 28.58
CA SER A 274 4.72 -1.23 27.49
C SER A 274 6.02 -1.44 26.75
N TYR A 275 6.31 -2.70 26.45
CA TYR A 275 7.44 -3.13 25.63
C TYR A 275 6.88 -3.99 24.50
N GLU A 276 7.30 -3.73 23.28
CA GLU A 276 6.98 -4.54 22.10
C GLU A 276 8.27 -4.79 21.32
N MET A 277 8.45 -6.03 20.88
CA MET A 277 9.50 -6.40 19.93
C MET A 277 8.90 -7.30 18.87
N SER A 278 9.34 -7.12 17.62
CA SER A 278 8.96 -8.02 16.55
C SER A 278 10.05 -8.17 15.51
N TYR A 279 10.06 -9.33 14.87
CA TYR A 279 10.95 -9.66 13.78
C TYR A 279 10.15 -10.28 12.64
N ASP A 280 10.19 -9.61 11.50
CA ASP A 280 9.46 -9.97 10.28
C ASP A 280 10.46 -10.36 9.20
N VAL A 281 10.30 -11.56 8.61
CA VAL A 281 11.22 -12.14 7.63
C VAL A 281 10.48 -12.79 6.48
N PRO A 282 11.07 -12.85 5.27
CA PRO A 282 10.57 -13.70 4.19
C PRO A 282 10.54 -15.17 4.63
N PHE A 283 9.48 -15.90 4.27
CA PHE A 283 9.36 -17.33 4.60
C PHE A 283 10.11 -18.18 3.56
N PHE A 284 10.99 -19.06 4.04
CA PHE A 284 11.97 -19.86 3.30
C PHE A 284 11.55 -20.29 1.87
N ASN A 285 12.03 -19.57 0.85
CA ASN A 285 11.79 -19.84 -0.58
C ASN A 285 10.33 -19.86 -1.05
N VAL A 286 9.36 -19.62 -0.17
CA VAL A 286 7.95 -19.55 -0.57
C VAL A 286 7.68 -18.14 -1.10
N HIS A 287 7.22 -18.09 -2.34
CA HIS A 287 7.02 -16.84 -3.06
C HIS A 287 5.89 -16.02 -2.40
N ARG A 288 6.19 -14.74 -2.14
CA ARG A 288 5.28 -13.76 -1.51
C ARG A 288 4.77 -14.11 -0.11
N SER A 289 5.59 -14.84 0.64
CA SER A 289 5.26 -15.28 1.99
C SER A 289 6.18 -14.64 3.02
N ARG A 290 5.65 -14.31 4.20
CA ARG A 290 6.42 -13.75 5.31
C ARG A 290 6.00 -14.34 6.64
N ILE A 291 6.93 -14.42 7.58
CA ILE A 291 6.65 -14.76 8.98
C ILE A 291 7.05 -13.59 9.87
N ARG A 292 6.17 -13.25 10.82
CA ARG A 292 6.47 -12.33 11.91
C ARG A 292 6.37 -13.05 13.24
N ALA A 293 7.43 -12.99 14.02
CA ALA A 293 7.42 -13.32 15.44
C ALA A 293 7.36 -12.03 16.26
N TYR A 294 6.59 -12.01 17.34
CA TYR A 294 6.53 -10.86 18.23
C TYR A 294 6.35 -11.25 19.69
N ILE A 295 6.83 -10.39 20.57
CA ILE A 295 6.60 -10.43 22.00
C ILE A 295 6.17 -9.04 22.47
N SER A 296 5.20 -8.99 23.38
CA SER A 296 4.75 -7.76 24.02
C SER A 296 4.53 -8.00 25.50
N PHE A 297 4.96 -7.03 26.31
CA PHE A 297 4.69 -6.99 27.74
C PHE A 297 4.13 -5.61 28.09
N ASN A 298 3.01 -5.56 28.79
CA ASN A 298 2.44 -4.30 29.24
C ASN A 298 1.83 -4.43 30.64
N LYS A 299 1.91 -3.34 31.41
CA LYS A 299 1.17 -3.17 32.67
C LYS A 299 -0.07 -2.32 32.41
N PHE A 300 -1.18 -2.67 33.05
CA PHE A 300 -2.45 -1.97 32.91
C PHE A 300 -3.15 -1.74 34.26
N SER A 301 -4.14 -0.85 34.24
CA SER A 301 -4.99 -0.51 35.39
C SER A 301 -6.47 -0.48 34.99
N SER A 302 -7.34 -0.51 36.00
CA SER A 302 -8.80 -0.44 35.89
C SER A 302 -9.31 0.64 34.92
N SER A 303 -8.82 1.89 35.00
CA SER A 303 -9.26 2.98 34.10
C SER A 303 -8.93 2.75 32.63
N GLN A 304 -7.85 2.03 32.31
CA GLN A 304 -7.50 1.75 30.92
C GLN A 304 -8.44 0.75 30.27
N LEU A 305 -9.10 -0.07 31.09
CA LEU A 305 -10.06 -1.10 30.69
C LEU A 305 -11.50 -0.70 31.04
N SER A 306 -11.72 0.53 31.53
CA SER A 306 -13.02 1.06 31.98
C SER A 306 -13.75 0.11 32.92
N LEU A 307 -13.05 -0.40 33.94
CA LEU A 307 -13.62 -1.33 34.92
C LEU A 307 -14.24 -0.61 36.12
N PRO A 308 -15.36 -1.13 36.67
CA PRO A 308 -15.97 -0.58 37.88
C PRO A 308 -15.06 -0.62 39.11
N ASN A 309 -14.17 -1.62 39.17
CA ASN A 309 -13.26 -1.81 40.30
C ASN A 309 -12.01 -0.92 40.19
N PRO A 310 -11.83 0.08 41.07
CA PRO A 310 -10.77 1.09 40.98
C PRO A 310 -9.37 0.53 41.23
N GLU A 311 -9.25 -0.48 42.09
CA GLU A 311 -7.96 -1.01 42.55
C GLU A 311 -7.51 -2.25 41.76
N PHE A 312 -8.09 -2.46 40.57
CA PHE A 312 -7.62 -3.51 39.68
C PHE A 312 -6.36 -3.06 38.94
N ARG A 313 -5.28 -3.84 39.10
CA ARG A 313 -4.01 -3.65 38.38
C ARG A 313 -3.54 -4.98 37.85
N GLY A 314 -2.89 -4.95 36.69
CA GLY A 314 -2.44 -6.18 36.07
C GLY A 314 -1.29 -6.00 35.12
N SER A 315 -0.82 -7.13 34.63
CA SER A 315 0.19 -7.23 33.59
C SER A 315 -0.21 -8.28 32.59
N GLN A 316 0.19 -8.05 31.34
CA GLN A 316 -0.08 -8.94 30.23
C GLN A 316 1.22 -9.18 29.47
N THR A 317 1.42 -10.44 29.10
CA THR A 317 2.46 -10.87 28.16
C THR A 317 1.79 -11.52 26.97
N LYS A 318 2.18 -11.13 25.75
CA LYS A 318 1.77 -11.75 24.49
C LYS A 318 3.00 -12.25 23.78
N VAL A 319 2.94 -13.47 23.24
CA VAL A 319 3.93 -14.03 22.33
C VAL A 319 3.17 -14.56 21.13
N GLY A 320 3.57 -14.20 19.92
CA GLY A 320 2.83 -14.62 18.74
C GLY A 320 3.69 -14.86 17.51
N LEU A 321 3.15 -15.72 16.65
CA LEU A 321 3.65 -16.01 15.31
C LEU A 321 2.55 -15.67 14.31
N GLN A 322 2.93 -15.03 13.21
CA GLN A 322 2.02 -14.65 12.13
C GLN A 322 2.65 -15.04 10.79
N PHE A 323 1.89 -15.74 9.97
CA PHE A 323 2.22 -16.07 8.59
C PHE A 323 1.37 -15.21 7.66
N TYR A 324 2.02 -14.56 6.71
CA TYR A 324 1.41 -13.71 5.70
C TYR A 324 1.63 -14.34 4.34
N GLN A 325 0.56 -14.46 3.55
CA GLN A 325 0.63 -14.90 2.16
C GLN A 325 -0.11 -13.91 1.28
N ASN A 326 0.59 -13.26 0.34
CA ASN A 326 -0.08 -12.58 -0.76
C ASN A 326 -0.60 -13.63 -1.74
N PHE A 327 -1.91 -13.70 -1.94
CA PHE A 327 -2.52 -14.68 -2.85
C PHE A 327 -3.17 -14.02 -4.06
N TYR A 328 -3.47 -12.73 -3.99
CA TYR A 328 -3.98 -11.97 -5.13
C TYR A 328 -3.30 -10.60 -5.21
N GLN A 329 -2.98 -10.20 -6.42
CA GLN A 329 -2.50 -8.87 -6.75
C GLN A 329 -3.01 -8.50 -8.14
N LYS A 330 -3.46 -7.25 -8.28
CA LYS A 330 -3.69 -6.60 -9.57
C LYS A 330 -3.19 -5.18 -9.50
N HIS A 331 -2.12 -4.87 -10.21
CA HIS A 331 -1.42 -3.58 -10.11
C HIS A 331 -1.12 -3.19 -8.65
N THR A 332 -1.73 -2.11 -8.16
CA THR A 332 -1.54 -1.52 -6.82
C THR A 332 -2.51 -2.05 -5.78
N PHE A 333 -3.37 -3.01 -6.15
CA PHE A 333 -4.31 -3.67 -5.25
C PHE A 333 -3.78 -5.06 -4.86
N PHE A 334 -3.75 -5.34 -3.56
CA PHE A 334 -3.20 -6.56 -2.99
C PHE A 334 -4.19 -7.17 -2.00
N ILE A 335 -4.27 -8.49 -1.99
CA ILE A 335 -4.96 -9.25 -0.95
C ILE A 335 -4.00 -10.27 -0.34
N ASP A 336 -3.89 -10.20 0.99
CA ASP A 336 -3.11 -11.12 1.78
C ASP A 336 -4.03 -11.93 2.72
N TRP A 337 -3.70 -13.20 2.90
CA TRP A 337 -4.25 -14.01 3.98
C TRP A 337 -3.24 -14.10 5.12
N ILE A 338 -3.75 -14.05 6.35
CA ILE A 338 -2.96 -14.01 7.57
C ILE A 338 -3.41 -15.15 8.47
N LEU A 339 -2.46 -16.02 8.82
CA LEU A 339 -2.65 -17.07 9.82
C LEU A 339 -1.80 -16.70 11.03
N ALA A 340 -2.41 -16.58 12.19
CA ALA A 340 -1.72 -16.16 13.41
C ALA A 340 -2.01 -17.10 14.57
N LEU A 341 -1.01 -17.33 15.40
CA LEU A 341 -1.13 -18.04 16.66
C LEU A 341 -0.50 -17.18 17.76
N GLN A 342 -1.25 -16.88 18.80
CA GLN A 342 -0.81 -16.01 19.88
C GLN A 342 -1.04 -16.67 21.24
N TYR A 343 0.03 -16.83 22.00
CA TYR A 343 -0.03 -17.11 23.44
C TYR A 343 -0.19 -15.81 24.23
N ARG A 344 -1.07 -15.81 25.22
CA ARG A 344 -1.36 -14.66 26.06
C ARG A 344 -1.44 -15.07 27.52
N TYR A 345 -0.64 -14.44 28.36
CA TYR A 345 -0.70 -14.59 29.81
C TYR A 345 -1.13 -13.28 30.45
N ILE A 346 -2.11 -13.35 31.34
CA ILE A 346 -2.67 -12.21 32.06
C ILE A 346 -2.63 -12.53 33.55
N LYS A 347 -2.16 -11.56 34.32
CA LYS A 347 -2.25 -11.57 35.77
C LYS A 347 -2.88 -10.26 36.23
N GLY A 348 -3.92 -10.36 37.03
CA GLY A 348 -4.61 -9.23 37.64
C GLY A 348 -4.68 -9.41 39.16
N ILE A 349 -4.57 -8.31 39.87
CA ILE A 349 -4.75 -8.26 41.32
C ILE A 349 -5.93 -7.34 41.58
N ASN A 350 -6.92 -7.88 42.28
CA ASN A 350 -8.06 -7.12 42.77
C ASN A 350 -7.80 -6.78 44.25
N SER A 351 -7.24 -5.60 44.51
CA SER A 351 -6.88 -5.21 45.89
C SER A 351 -8.09 -4.91 46.77
N LEU A 352 -9.27 -4.63 46.19
CA LEU A 352 -10.51 -4.44 46.96
C LEU A 352 -11.03 -5.76 47.57
N LEU A 353 -10.92 -6.86 46.82
CA LEU A 353 -11.37 -8.19 47.26
C LEU A 353 -10.24 -9.09 47.77
N ASN A 354 -9.00 -8.58 47.78
CA ASN A 354 -7.78 -9.32 48.07
C ASN A 354 -7.69 -10.65 47.28
N GLN A 355 -8.01 -10.59 45.98
CA GLN A 355 -8.08 -11.77 45.10
C GLN A 355 -7.13 -11.61 43.92
N ASP A 356 -6.40 -12.69 43.64
CA ASP A 356 -5.56 -12.82 42.44
C ASP A 356 -6.34 -13.52 41.32
N GLY A 357 -6.29 -12.92 40.13
CA GLY A 357 -6.80 -13.50 38.89
C GLY A 357 -5.65 -13.80 37.95
N GLN A 358 -5.68 -14.98 37.34
CA GLN A 358 -4.72 -15.37 36.30
C GLN A 358 -5.43 -16.07 35.16
N ALA A 359 -4.97 -15.80 33.94
CA ALA A 359 -5.46 -16.47 32.75
C ALA A 359 -4.36 -16.67 31.72
N ARG A 360 -4.38 -17.84 31.07
CA ARG A 360 -3.52 -18.18 29.94
C ARG A 360 -4.42 -18.56 28.76
N PHE A 361 -4.16 -17.99 27.60
CA PHE A 361 -4.89 -18.27 26.36
C PHE A 361 -3.92 -18.63 25.25
N LEU A 362 -4.34 -19.58 24.41
CA LEU A 362 -3.76 -19.80 23.09
C LEU A 362 -4.81 -19.42 22.04
N LEU A 363 -4.48 -18.44 21.21
CA LEU A 363 -5.42 -17.71 20.36
C LEU A 363 -5.02 -17.87 18.88
N PRO A 364 -5.60 -18.83 18.16
CA PRO A 364 -5.54 -18.84 16.70
C PRO A 364 -6.38 -17.69 16.13
N ARG A 365 -5.87 -17.08 15.07
CA ARG A 365 -6.56 -16.05 14.30
C ARG A 365 -6.34 -16.26 12.81
N VAL A 366 -7.40 -16.08 12.04
CA VAL A 366 -7.37 -16.02 10.57
C VAL A 366 -7.85 -14.64 10.15
N ALA A 367 -7.14 -13.98 9.22
CA ALA A 367 -7.53 -12.66 8.75
C ALA A 367 -7.26 -12.45 7.26
N LEU A 368 -8.04 -11.57 6.66
CA LEU A 368 -7.85 -11.06 5.31
C LEU A 368 -7.41 -9.61 5.38
N ARG A 369 -6.41 -9.24 4.56
CA ARG A 369 -5.93 -7.88 4.43
C ARG A 369 -6.00 -7.44 2.97
N PHE A 370 -6.47 -6.22 2.76
CA PHE A 370 -6.58 -5.56 1.48
C PHE A 370 -5.76 -4.27 1.52
N ASP A 371 -4.82 -4.14 0.59
CA ASP A 371 -4.02 -2.92 0.42
C ASP A 371 -4.25 -2.34 -0.98
N LEU A 372 -4.54 -1.05 -1.08
CA LEU A 372 -4.58 -0.27 -2.32
C LEU A 372 -3.64 0.93 -2.17
N ASP A 373 -2.63 1.05 -3.03
CA ASP A 373 -1.77 2.25 -3.11
C ASP A 373 -1.82 2.86 -4.52
N ALA A 374 -2.95 3.48 -4.83
CA ALA A 374 -3.16 4.19 -6.08
C ALA A 374 -2.63 5.63 -6.00
N ILE A 375 -2.56 6.32 -7.14
CA ILE A 375 -2.01 7.68 -7.24
C ILE A 375 -2.73 8.66 -6.30
N ASN A 376 -4.06 8.58 -6.20
CA ASN A 376 -4.89 9.51 -5.43
C ASN A 376 -5.61 8.84 -4.25
N THR A 377 -5.53 7.52 -4.13
CA THR A 377 -6.28 6.75 -3.13
C THR A 377 -5.36 5.77 -2.44
N ARG A 378 -5.41 5.76 -1.12
CA ARG A 378 -4.79 4.73 -0.30
C ARG A 378 -5.87 4.07 0.54
N THR A 379 -5.89 2.75 0.56
CA THR A 379 -6.83 2.00 1.41
C THR A 379 -6.10 0.83 2.03
N PHE A 380 -6.26 0.68 3.33
CA PHE A 380 -5.90 -0.50 4.12
C PHE A 380 -7.18 -1.00 4.77
N PHE A 381 -7.52 -2.26 4.57
CA PHE A 381 -8.60 -2.93 5.29
C PHE A 381 -8.12 -4.29 5.79
N GLU A 382 -8.30 -4.57 7.07
CA GLU A 382 -8.04 -5.89 7.64
C GLU A 382 -9.26 -6.33 8.44
N MET A 383 -9.65 -7.60 8.28
CA MET A 383 -10.70 -8.23 9.07
C MET A 383 -10.23 -9.60 9.51
N GLY A 384 -10.39 -9.91 10.80
CA GLY A 384 -9.93 -11.14 11.40
C GLY A 384 -10.98 -11.82 12.27
N LEU A 385 -10.86 -13.13 12.38
CA LEU A 385 -11.60 -13.97 13.31
C LEU A 385 -10.61 -14.62 14.27
N SER A 386 -10.81 -14.41 15.56
CA SER A 386 -10.01 -14.99 16.64
C SER A 386 -10.87 -15.84 17.56
N THR A 387 -10.30 -16.92 18.08
CA THR A 387 -10.96 -17.77 19.08
C THR A 387 -9.96 -18.33 20.08
N THR A 388 -10.44 -19.04 21.09
CA THR A 388 -9.66 -19.76 22.11
C THR A 388 -9.55 -21.24 21.77
N ILE A 389 -8.37 -21.85 21.92
CA ILE A 389 -8.23 -23.31 21.82
C ILE A 389 -8.61 -23.98 23.14
N ASN A 390 -9.49 -24.97 23.06
CA ASN A 390 -9.93 -25.79 24.20
C ASN A 390 -8.73 -26.53 24.84
N GLY A 391 -8.66 -26.55 26.16
CA GLY A 391 -7.64 -27.28 26.93
C GLY A 391 -6.32 -26.53 27.18
N PHE A 392 -6.01 -25.45 26.46
CA PHE A 392 -4.86 -24.57 26.77
C PHE A 392 -5.21 -23.43 27.76
N MET A 393 -6.48 -23.35 28.14
CA MET A 393 -6.98 -22.45 29.17
C MET A 393 -6.58 -22.95 30.56
N VAL A 394 -5.56 -22.33 31.17
CA VAL A 394 -5.21 -22.57 32.58
C VAL A 394 -5.79 -21.43 33.41
N GLY A 395 -6.95 -21.69 34.00
CA GLY A 395 -7.66 -20.79 34.93
C GLY A 395 -9.07 -21.32 35.20
N SER A 396 -9.43 -21.51 36.47
CA SER A 396 -10.82 -21.84 36.84
C SER A 396 -11.74 -20.67 36.48
N ARG A 397 -13.06 -20.91 36.33
CA ARG A 397 -14.05 -19.83 36.13
C ARG A 397 -13.91 -18.75 37.21
N LYS A 398 -13.59 -19.14 38.45
CA LYS A 398 -13.26 -18.24 39.56
C LYS A 398 -12.01 -17.39 39.29
N SER A 399 -10.94 -17.98 38.77
CA SER A 399 -9.72 -17.25 38.40
C SER A 399 -9.96 -16.21 37.29
N LEU A 400 -10.82 -16.51 36.32
CA LEU A 400 -11.23 -15.56 35.29
C LEU A 400 -12.05 -14.40 35.86
N GLN A 401 -12.96 -14.70 36.80
CA GLN A 401 -13.76 -13.67 37.46
C GLN A 401 -12.91 -12.75 38.34
N ASN A 402 -11.86 -13.28 38.96
CA ASN A 402 -10.90 -12.51 39.74
C ASN A 402 -10.10 -11.50 38.89
N LEU A 403 -10.18 -11.55 37.54
CA LEU A 403 -9.68 -10.50 36.66
C LEU A 403 -10.59 -9.26 36.63
N GLY A 404 -11.59 -9.16 37.50
CA GLY A 404 -12.36 -7.93 37.71
C GLY A 404 -13.66 -7.84 36.93
N ARG A 405 -14.17 -8.96 36.40
CA ARG A 405 -15.49 -9.02 35.74
C ARG A 405 -16.17 -10.36 36.01
N TYR A 406 -17.43 -10.32 36.40
CA TYR A 406 -18.22 -11.53 36.69
C TYR A 406 -18.83 -12.14 35.43
N ASP A 407 -19.23 -13.42 35.53
CA ASP A 407 -19.92 -14.20 34.49
C ASP A 407 -19.22 -14.23 33.11
N VAL A 408 -17.89 -14.31 33.15
CA VAL A 408 -17.08 -14.35 31.93
C VAL A 408 -17.12 -15.73 31.27
N ASP A 409 -17.23 -15.75 29.94
CA ASP A 409 -17.11 -16.97 29.16
C ASP A 409 -15.65 -17.43 29.06
N ASN A 410 -15.45 -18.75 29.12
CA ASN A 410 -14.14 -19.38 28.96
C ASN A 410 -13.76 -19.62 27.49
N GLN A 411 -14.74 -19.58 26.59
CA GLN A 411 -14.60 -19.76 25.15
C GLN A 411 -15.38 -18.64 24.45
N TRP A 412 -14.79 -18.11 23.39
CA TRP A 412 -15.39 -17.02 22.65
C TRP A 412 -14.89 -16.97 21.22
N PHE A 413 -15.67 -16.29 20.39
CA PHE A 413 -15.27 -15.85 19.06
C PHE A 413 -15.30 -14.33 19.01
N ILE A 414 -14.24 -13.74 18.46
CA ILE A 414 -14.15 -12.30 18.22
C ILE A 414 -13.89 -12.09 16.73
N VAL A 415 -14.74 -11.28 16.10
CA VAL A 415 -14.44 -10.67 14.81
C VAL A 415 -13.88 -9.28 15.09
N ASP A 416 -12.72 -8.98 14.53
CA ASP A 416 -12.07 -7.67 14.63
C ASP A 416 -11.83 -7.10 13.23
N GLY A 417 -11.89 -5.78 13.09
CA GLY A 417 -11.74 -5.12 11.80
C GLY A 417 -11.11 -3.73 11.92
N LYS A 418 -10.32 -3.36 10.91
CA LYS A 418 -9.73 -2.03 10.76
C LYS A 418 -9.78 -1.58 9.31
N LEU A 419 -10.23 -0.35 9.08
CA LEU A 419 -10.24 0.35 7.80
C LEU A 419 -9.51 1.68 7.96
N ASN A 420 -8.53 1.94 7.10
CA ASN A 420 -7.93 3.24 6.91
C ASN A 420 -7.98 3.58 5.42
N THR A 421 -8.73 4.58 5.02
CA THR A 421 -8.73 5.05 3.64
C THR A 421 -8.49 6.54 3.57
N SER A 422 -7.70 6.97 2.58
CA SER A 422 -7.54 8.37 2.24
C SER A 422 -7.64 8.57 0.74
N HIS A 423 -8.36 9.61 0.34
CA HIS A 423 -8.57 9.96 -1.04
C HIS A 423 -8.39 11.45 -1.24
N TYR A 424 -7.49 11.82 -2.15
CA TYR A 424 -7.43 13.20 -2.62
C TYR A 424 -8.65 13.49 -3.48
N ILE A 425 -9.19 14.70 -3.38
CA ILE A 425 -10.34 15.15 -4.18
C ILE A 425 -9.98 16.43 -4.95
N ASN A 426 -10.56 16.59 -6.13
CA ASN A 426 -10.47 17.83 -6.91
C ASN A 426 -11.77 18.62 -6.76
N LEU A 427 -11.73 19.77 -6.10
CA LEU A 427 -12.90 20.64 -5.91
C LEU A 427 -13.19 21.54 -7.13
N HIS A 428 -12.26 21.67 -8.08
CA HIS A 428 -12.40 22.59 -9.21
C HIS A 428 -12.81 21.88 -10.52
N ARG A 429 -12.34 20.65 -10.76
CA ARG A 429 -12.66 19.84 -11.96
C ARG A 429 -12.61 18.34 -11.67
N ALA A 430 -13.76 17.68 -11.51
CA ALA A 430 -13.82 16.27 -11.15
C ALA A 430 -13.18 15.31 -12.19
N GLU A 431 -13.07 15.72 -13.46
CA GLU A 431 -12.59 14.87 -14.58
C GLU A 431 -11.05 14.84 -14.71
N ASP A 432 -10.34 15.84 -14.20
CA ASP A 432 -8.88 15.88 -14.28
C ASP A 432 -8.28 14.90 -13.28
N LYS A 433 -7.65 13.82 -13.75
CA LYS A 433 -6.96 12.83 -12.89
C LYS A 433 -5.67 13.36 -12.27
N ASN A 434 -5.13 14.44 -12.82
CA ASN A 434 -3.85 15.03 -12.42
C ASN A 434 -4.12 16.45 -11.90
N TYR A 435 -4.40 16.55 -10.60
CA TYR A 435 -4.79 17.79 -9.94
C TYR A 435 -3.92 18.07 -8.72
N PRO A 436 -3.90 19.31 -8.19
CA PRO A 436 -3.25 19.60 -6.93
C PRO A 436 -3.83 18.73 -5.81
N LYS A 437 -3.02 17.88 -5.19
CA LYS A 437 -3.41 16.99 -4.07
C LYS A 437 -3.56 17.78 -2.77
N VAL A 438 -4.43 18.78 -2.79
CA VAL A 438 -4.62 19.80 -1.75
C VAL A 438 -5.73 19.39 -0.78
N HIS A 439 -6.81 18.82 -1.29
CA HIS A 439 -7.95 18.39 -0.50
C HIS A 439 -7.92 16.87 -0.36
N GLU A 440 -8.02 16.37 0.86
CA GLU A 440 -8.04 14.93 1.17
C GLU A 440 -9.21 14.63 2.09
N ILE A 441 -9.92 13.53 1.82
CA ILE A 441 -10.86 12.93 2.75
C ILE A 441 -10.20 11.69 3.33
N CYS A 442 -10.24 11.55 4.64
CA CYS A 442 -9.78 10.36 5.36
C CYS A 442 -10.94 9.73 6.13
N LEU A 443 -10.97 8.40 6.13
CA LEU A 443 -11.84 7.60 6.98
C LEU A 443 -10.97 6.57 7.72
N GLU A 444 -11.00 6.62 9.04
CA GLU A 444 -10.44 5.59 9.92
C GLU A 444 -11.59 4.93 10.67
N ALA A 445 -11.66 3.61 10.66
CA ALA A 445 -12.63 2.86 11.44
C ALA A 445 -12.00 1.60 12.02
N ASN A 446 -12.33 1.28 13.26
CA ASN A 446 -11.91 0.08 13.94
C ASN A 446 -13.07 -0.50 14.74
N GLY A 447 -13.17 -1.82 14.79
CA GLY A 447 -14.26 -2.48 15.49
C GLY A 447 -13.92 -3.87 15.99
N GLN A 448 -14.67 -4.29 17.00
CA GLN A 448 -14.66 -5.61 17.59
C GLN A 448 -16.12 -6.05 17.79
N TYR A 449 -16.42 -7.29 17.41
CA TYR A 449 -17.71 -7.93 17.66
C TYR A 449 -17.50 -9.29 18.31
N ALA A 450 -18.05 -9.46 19.50
CA ALA A 450 -17.90 -10.65 20.34
C ALA A 450 -19.17 -11.51 20.41
N TYR A 451 -20.09 -11.35 19.44
CA TYR A 451 -21.39 -12.04 19.45
C TYR A 451 -22.10 -11.84 20.80
N ASN A 452 -22.54 -12.92 21.46
CA ASN A 452 -23.12 -12.90 22.80
C ASN A 452 -22.11 -13.40 23.86
N TYR A 453 -20.80 -13.39 23.57
CA TYR A 453 -19.78 -13.81 24.53
C TYR A 453 -19.42 -12.66 25.47
N ARG A 454 -19.37 -12.95 26.77
CA ARG A 454 -18.91 -12.02 27.79
C ARG A 454 -17.43 -12.23 28.02
N LEU A 455 -16.62 -11.25 27.63
CA LEU A 455 -15.17 -11.31 27.58
C LEU A 455 -14.53 -10.87 28.90
N ILE A 456 -13.30 -11.32 29.17
CA ILE A 456 -12.49 -10.76 30.27
C ILE A 456 -12.15 -9.29 29.95
N PRO A 457 -11.91 -8.45 30.98
CA PRO A 457 -11.59 -7.04 30.79
C PRO A 457 -10.53 -6.73 29.73
N GLU A 458 -9.45 -7.50 29.70
CA GLU A 458 -8.31 -7.29 28.80
C GLU A 458 -8.61 -7.66 27.34
N LEU A 459 -9.77 -8.26 27.07
CA LEU A 459 -10.29 -8.57 25.74
C LEU A 459 -11.42 -7.63 25.32
N LYS A 460 -11.89 -6.75 26.20
CA LYS A 460 -12.88 -5.73 25.84
C LYS A 460 -12.25 -4.72 24.87
N ALA A 461 -13.05 -4.24 23.92
CA ALA A 461 -12.68 -3.12 23.09
C ALA A 461 -12.92 -1.81 23.85
N VAL A 462 -11.96 -0.89 23.76
CA VAL A 462 -11.96 0.38 24.50
C VAL A 462 -12.17 1.53 23.51
N VAL A 463 -13.07 2.47 23.83
CA VAL A 463 -13.43 3.62 22.99
C VAL A 463 -13.40 4.91 23.83
N GLY A 464 -12.98 6.00 23.19
CA GLY A 464 -12.83 7.33 23.76
C GLY A 464 -11.37 7.81 23.72
N GLY A 465 -11.19 9.06 23.30
CA GLY A 465 -9.89 9.73 23.26
C GLY A 465 -9.28 9.85 21.87
N MET A 466 -7.98 10.18 21.85
CA MET A 466 -7.27 10.62 20.65
C MET A 466 -7.34 9.65 19.46
N TYR A 467 -7.28 8.34 19.73
CA TYR A 467 -7.23 7.29 18.70
C TYR A 467 -8.59 6.60 18.47
N SER A 468 -9.71 7.21 18.89
CA SER A 468 -11.05 6.64 18.68
C SER A 468 -12.12 7.72 18.53
N VAL A 469 -12.61 8.33 19.62
CA VAL A 469 -13.57 9.43 19.57
C VAL A 469 -13.00 10.62 20.33
N ARG A 470 -12.51 11.62 19.60
CA ARG A 470 -11.92 12.84 20.18
C ARG A 470 -12.96 13.64 20.95
N GLY A 471 -12.51 14.58 21.78
CA GLY A 471 -13.39 15.30 22.73
C GLY A 471 -13.71 14.51 24.00
N TYR A 472 -13.84 13.18 23.92
CA TYR A 472 -14.02 12.31 25.08
C TYR A 472 -12.68 11.98 25.78
N PRO A 473 -12.70 11.63 27.07
CA PRO A 473 -11.52 11.11 27.76
C PRO A 473 -10.90 9.87 27.10
N ASN A 474 -9.57 9.73 27.22
CA ASN A 474 -8.91 8.49 26.79
C ASN A 474 -9.40 7.31 27.63
N SER A 475 -9.70 6.19 26.97
CA SER A 475 -10.30 5.01 27.61
C SER A 475 -11.61 5.33 28.33
N PHE A 476 -12.47 6.15 27.71
CA PHE A 476 -13.73 6.60 28.30
C PHE A 476 -14.64 5.42 28.68
N ASP A 477 -14.83 4.47 27.78
CA ASP A 477 -15.61 3.26 28.06
C ASP A 477 -15.09 2.02 27.33
N SER A 478 -15.52 0.83 27.77
CA SER A 478 -15.13 -0.45 27.18
C SER A 478 -16.29 -1.45 27.10
N GLY A 479 -16.27 -2.34 26.11
CA GLY A 479 -17.34 -3.32 25.85
C GLY A 479 -16.85 -4.62 25.26
N ASP A 480 -17.70 -5.64 25.26
CA ASP A 480 -17.43 -6.90 24.55
C ASP A 480 -17.36 -6.66 23.04
N SER A 481 -18.29 -5.85 22.54
CA SER A 481 -18.30 -5.34 21.19
C SER A 481 -18.19 -3.83 21.21
N ALA A 482 -17.43 -3.25 20.29
CA ALA A 482 -17.35 -1.80 20.13
C ALA A 482 -16.89 -1.43 18.73
N TYR A 483 -17.23 -0.23 18.29
CA TYR A 483 -16.59 0.38 17.12
C TYR A 483 -16.27 1.85 17.37
N ALA A 484 -15.29 2.35 16.64
CA ALA A 484 -15.00 3.76 16.48
C ALA A 484 -14.79 4.05 14.99
N ALA A 485 -15.31 5.17 14.51
CA ALA A 485 -15.18 5.65 13.16
C ALA A 485 -14.92 7.16 13.16
N GLN A 486 -13.98 7.59 12.34
CA GLN A 486 -13.53 8.97 12.22
C GLN A 486 -13.55 9.34 10.74
N ILE A 487 -14.28 10.40 10.39
CA ILE A 487 -14.18 11.01 9.07
C ILE A 487 -13.49 12.35 9.21
N GLU A 488 -12.49 12.59 8.37
CA GLU A 488 -11.72 13.83 8.36
C GLU A 488 -11.67 14.43 6.97
N TYR A 489 -11.86 15.73 6.90
CA TYR A 489 -11.45 16.54 5.76
C TYR A 489 -10.11 17.21 6.09
N ARG A 490 -9.16 17.15 5.18
CA ARG A 490 -7.80 17.69 5.33
C ARG A 490 -7.45 18.62 4.17
N TYR A 491 -6.92 19.78 4.51
CA TYR A 491 -6.42 20.77 3.55
C TYR A 491 -4.91 20.94 3.70
N HIS A 492 -4.15 20.52 2.69
CA HIS A 492 -2.69 20.56 2.63
C HIS A 492 -2.21 21.89 2.03
N LEU A 493 -1.85 22.85 2.89
CA LEU A 493 -1.51 24.21 2.47
C LEU A 493 -0.38 24.27 1.41
N PRO A 494 0.81 23.67 1.63
CA PRO A 494 1.92 23.87 0.70
C PRO A 494 1.69 23.22 -0.67
N ARG A 495 0.80 22.24 -0.75
CA ARG A 495 0.48 21.56 -2.02
C ARG A 495 -0.37 22.42 -2.96
N GLY A 496 -0.97 23.49 -2.44
CA GLY A 496 -1.73 24.47 -3.22
C GLY A 496 -0.86 25.56 -3.84
N PHE A 497 0.44 25.62 -3.48
CA PHE A 497 1.34 26.61 -4.05
C PHE A 497 1.64 26.35 -5.52
N LYS A 498 1.98 27.43 -6.24
CA LYS A 498 2.42 27.33 -7.64
C LYS A 498 3.62 26.40 -7.73
N VAL A 499 3.61 25.57 -8.78
CA VAL A 499 4.69 24.62 -9.04
C VAL A 499 6.02 25.38 -9.16
N ASN A 500 6.99 24.99 -8.34
CA ASN A 500 8.33 25.54 -8.37
C ASN A 500 9.34 24.42 -8.67
N PRO A 501 9.92 24.37 -9.88
CA PRO A 501 10.88 23.33 -10.24
C PRO A 501 12.21 23.45 -9.45
N ASN A 502 12.55 24.64 -8.97
CA ASN A 502 13.82 24.95 -8.33
C ASN A 502 13.70 24.88 -6.80
N PRO A 503 14.18 23.79 -6.17
CA PRO A 503 14.13 23.66 -4.72
C PRO A 503 15.15 24.59 -4.05
N LYS A 504 14.87 25.01 -2.82
CA LYS A 504 15.81 25.80 -1.99
C LYS A 504 16.71 24.86 -1.20
N LYS A 505 17.66 25.42 -0.43
CA LYS A 505 18.44 24.66 0.56
C LYS A 505 17.94 24.98 1.97
N LEU A 506 17.81 23.96 2.81
CA LEU A 506 17.55 24.07 4.25
C LEU A 506 18.42 23.03 4.97
N PHE A 507 19.18 23.43 5.98
CA PHE A 507 20.16 22.56 6.67
C PHE A 507 21.13 21.82 5.72
N GLY A 508 21.60 22.52 4.67
CA GLY A 508 22.52 21.95 3.67
C GLY A 508 21.90 20.94 2.70
N LYS A 509 20.60 20.60 2.85
CA LYS A 509 19.87 19.68 1.99
C LYS A 509 18.91 20.40 1.07
N THR A 510 18.59 19.78 -0.05
CA THR A 510 17.51 20.22 -0.94
C THR A 510 16.18 20.24 -0.19
N PHE A 511 15.44 21.33 -0.32
CA PHE A 511 14.17 21.59 0.37
C PHE A 511 13.12 22.14 -0.59
N ARG A 512 12.07 21.35 -0.79
CA ARG A 512 10.93 21.63 -1.66
C ARG A 512 9.88 22.41 -0.88
N VAL A 513 9.98 23.73 -0.96
CA VAL A 513 9.01 24.66 -0.35
C VAL A 513 7.62 24.55 -0.98
N ALA A 514 7.57 24.31 -2.30
CA ALA A 514 6.37 24.14 -3.10
C ALA A 514 6.51 22.88 -3.99
N PRO A 515 5.39 22.33 -4.51
CA PRO A 515 5.43 21.17 -5.38
C PRO A 515 6.29 21.44 -6.62
N GLN A 516 7.13 20.48 -7.00
CA GLN A 516 7.92 20.62 -8.23
C GLN A 516 7.16 20.13 -9.48
N THR A 517 6.10 19.35 -9.28
CA THR A 517 5.09 18.98 -10.28
C THR A 517 3.71 19.16 -9.70
N LEU A 518 2.71 19.26 -10.59
CA LEU A 518 1.31 19.19 -10.20
C LEU A 518 1.05 17.93 -9.35
N GLY A 519 0.45 18.11 -8.17
CA GLY A 519 0.19 17.01 -7.22
C GLY A 519 1.44 16.41 -6.54
N GLY A 520 2.61 17.02 -6.68
CA GLY A 520 3.83 16.60 -6.00
C GLY A 520 3.82 16.93 -4.50
N ALA A 521 4.47 16.09 -3.69
CA ALA A 521 4.68 16.36 -2.27
C ALA A 521 5.80 17.40 -2.06
N THR A 522 5.68 18.13 -0.96
CA THR A 522 6.67 19.08 -0.42
C THR A 522 7.47 18.44 0.71
N ASP A 523 8.59 19.05 1.10
CA ASP A 523 9.41 18.58 2.24
C ASP A 523 8.90 19.07 3.60
N TRP A 524 7.73 19.71 3.62
CA TRP A 524 6.98 20.08 4.80
C TRP A 524 5.49 20.05 4.45
N ASP A 525 4.64 19.84 5.43
CA ASP A 525 3.19 19.90 5.25
C ASP A 525 2.57 20.63 6.44
N LEU A 526 1.66 21.57 6.16
CA LEU A 526 0.80 22.18 7.16
C LEU A 526 -0.63 21.87 6.75
N VAL A 527 -1.29 21.05 7.57
CA VAL A 527 -2.58 20.48 7.25
C VAL A 527 -3.62 21.00 8.22
N PHE A 528 -4.64 21.66 7.71
CA PHE A 528 -5.83 22.02 8.48
C PHE A 528 -6.85 20.91 8.36
N LYS A 529 -7.45 20.51 9.49
CA LYS A 529 -8.35 19.36 9.55
C LYS A 529 -9.68 19.77 10.18
N PHE A 530 -10.75 19.19 9.65
CA PHE A 530 -12.06 19.14 10.29
C PHE A 530 -12.47 17.68 10.38
N PHE A 531 -13.03 17.27 11.52
CA PHE A 531 -13.38 15.87 11.73
C PHE A 531 -14.72 15.71 12.44
N SER A 532 -15.30 14.54 12.23
CA SER A 532 -16.43 14.02 13.00
C SER A 532 -16.11 12.59 13.41
N ASP A 533 -16.21 12.30 14.70
CA ASP A 533 -15.93 10.98 15.24
C ASP A 533 -17.17 10.41 15.89
N ASN A 534 -17.38 9.11 15.68
CA ASN A 534 -18.46 8.35 16.27
C ASN A 534 -17.94 7.05 16.87
N GLY A 535 -18.52 6.63 17.98
CA GLY A 535 -18.21 5.33 18.55
C GLY A 535 -19.36 4.76 19.37
N TYR A 536 -19.37 3.45 19.48
CA TYR A 536 -20.37 2.72 20.25
C TYR A 536 -19.71 1.57 21.00
N VAL A 537 -20.17 1.35 22.22
CA VAL A 537 -19.72 0.31 23.14
C VAL A 537 -20.94 -0.50 23.56
N TYR A 538 -20.83 -1.82 23.44
CA TYR A 538 -21.87 -2.77 23.77
C TYR A 538 -21.35 -3.86 24.70
N ASN A 539 -22.09 -4.12 25.77
CA ASN A 539 -21.76 -5.12 26.79
C ASN A 539 -22.74 -6.29 26.71
N ASN A 540 -22.22 -7.51 26.61
CA ASN A 540 -22.97 -8.75 26.67
C ASN A 540 -23.29 -9.10 28.12
N ARG A 541 -24.56 -9.43 28.39
CA ARG A 541 -25.08 -9.77 29.72
C ARG A 541 -24.59 -8.76 30.80
N PRO A 542 -24.88 -7.46 30.64
CA PRO A 542 -24.37 -6.43 31.54
C PRO A 542 -24.92 -6.65 32.96
N LEU A 543 -24.06 -6.45 33.97
CA LEU A 543 -24.48 -6.48 35.38
C LEU A 543 -24.52 -5.06 35.95
N ALA A 544 -23.45 -4.31 35.73
CA ALA A 544 -23.32 -2.90 36.09
C ALA A 544 -22.83 -2.03 34.92
N GLU A 545 -22.35 -2.65 33.85
CA GLU A 545 -21.90 -1.96 32.65
C GLU A 545 -23.10 -1.43 31.84
N ILE A 546 -22.90 -0.31 31.14
CA ILE A 546 -23.92 0.26 30.27
C ILE A 546 -23.44 0.26 28.81
N ASN A 547 -24.39 0.34 27.88
CA ASN A 547 -24.07 0.56 26.48
C ASN A 547 -23.90 2.05 26.24
N THR A 548 -22.85 2.42 25.51
CA THR A 548 -22.38 3.81 25.47
C THR A 548 -22.18 4.25 24.04
N PHE A 549 -22.85 5.35 23.67
CA PHE A 549 -22.69 5.99 22.37
C PHE A 549 -21.98 7.33 22.51
N MET A 550 -21.01 7.56 21.65
CA MET A 550 -20.15 8.74 21.64
C MET A 550 -20.22 9.42 20.28
N LEU A 551 -20.33 10.74 20.27
CA LEU A 551 -20.34 11.55 19.05
C LEU A 551 -19.62 12.86 19.31
N SER A 552 -18.68 13.20 18.44
CA SER A 552 -17.91 14.44 18.52
C SER A 552 -17.65 15.03 17.15
N ALA A 553 -17.33 16.32 17.12
CA ALA A 553 -16.75 16.97 15.97
C ALA A 553 -15.66 17.94 16.42
N GLY A 554 -14.77 18.33 15.52
CA GLY A 554 -13.69 19.22 15.88
C GLY A 554 -12.82 19.65 14.73
N GLY A 555 -11.77 20.38 15.09
CA GLY A 555 -10.77 20.87 14.17
C GLY A 555 -9.36 20.60 14.68
N GLY A 556 -8.40 20.60 13.78
CA GLY A 556 -7.01 20.33 14.14
C GLY A 556 -6.00 20.83 13.13
N ILE A 557 -4.75 20.81 13.53
CA ILE A 557 -3.60 21.20 12.73
C ILE A 557 -2.54 20.10 12.85
N ASP A 558 -2.11 19.58 11.71
CA ASP A 558 -0.92 18.72 11.62
C ASP A 558 0.20 19.49 10.91
N PHE A 559 1.39 19.43 11.48
CA PHE A 559 2.61 19.96 10.88
C PHE A 559 3.64 18.86 10.72
N SER A 560 4.23 18.74 9.54
CA SER A 560 5.37 17.85 9.28
C SER A 560 6.53 18.61 8.63
N LEU A 561 7.75 18.22 8.99
CA LEU A 561 8.99 18.75 8.43
C LEU A 561 9.94 17.59 8.12
N PHE A 562 10.20 17.38 6.82
CA PHE A 562 10.84 16.19 6.26
C PHE A 562 10.20 14.90 6.81
N ASP A 563 11.00 13.85 6.93
CA ASP A 563 10.68 12.64 7.68
C ASP A 563 11.11 12.77 9.16
N TYR A 564 11.49 13.97 9.66
CA TYR A 564 12.11 14.15 10.98
C TYR A 564 11.15 14.58 12.07
N LEU A 565 10.23 15.51 11.79
CA LEU A 565 9.34 16.07 12.80
C LEU A 565 7.90 15.95 12.33
N THR A 566 7.02 15.51 13.23
CA THR A 566 5.57 15.58 13.05
C THR A 566 4.94 16.07 14.34
N LEU A 567 4.10 17.10 14.26
CA LEU A 567 3.31 17.64 15.37
C LEU A 567 1.84 17.59 14.97
N LYS A 568 0.99 17.19 15.90
CA LYS A 568 -0.45 17.09 15.71
C LYS A 568 -1.17 17.69 16.91
N MET A 569 -2.17 18.52 16.63
CA MET A 569 -2.98 19.17 17.65
C MET A 569 -4.43 19.20 17.19
N ASP A 570 -5.33 18.57 17.95
CA ASP A 570 -6.75 18.51 17.64
C ASP A 570 -7.58 18.98 18.85
N VAL A 571 -8.66 19.73 18.59
CA VAL A 571 -9.66 20.08 19.59
C VAL A 571 -10.97 19.41 19.20
N GLY A 572 -11.42 18.46 20.03
CA GLY A 572 -12.71 17.80 19.86
C GLY A 572 -13.77 18.38 20.79
N VAL A 573 -14.98 18.55 20.28
CA VAL A 573 -16.17 19.01 21.00
C VAL A 573 -17.19 17.88 21.03
N VAL A 574 -17.68 17.57 22.22
CA VAL A 574 -18.68 16.52 22.42
C VAL A 574 -20.06 17.00 21.95
N LEU A 575 -20.71 16.23 21.08
CA LEU A 575 -21.99 16.58 20.49
C LEU A 575 -23.19 15.94 21.20
N LYS A 576 -22.96 14.93 22.04
CA LYS A 576 -24.01 14.24 22.78
C LYS A 576 -23.61 14.02 24.24
N ASN A 577 -24.55 14.27 25.15
CA ASN A 577 -24.42 13.86 26.54
C ASN A 577 -24.23 12.34 26.62
N THR A 578 -23.18 11.90 27.30
CA THR A 578 -22.85 10.48 27.40
C THR A 578 -22.45 10.13 28.82
N ASN A 579 -23.07 9.08 29.34
CA ASN A 579 -22.64 8.41 30.56
C ASN A 579 -21.68 7.28 30.16
N GLY A 580 -20.52 7.20 30.81
CA GLY A 580 -19.68 6.00 30.77
C GLY A 580 -20.09 5.01 31.87
N THR A 581 -19.61 3.77 31.76
CA THR A 581 -19.70 2.77 32.84
C THR A 581 -19.30 3.39 34.19
N PRO A 582 -20.11 3.23 35.27
CA PRO A 582 -19.76 3.76 36.58
C PRO A 582 -18.42 3.20 37.08
N VAL A 583 -17.54 4.10 37.51
CA VAL A 583 -16.22 3.76 38.05
C VAL A 583 -16.10 4.35 39.44
N PHE A 584 -15.49 3.62 40.36
CA PHE A 584 -15.18 4.18 41.67
C PHE A 584 -14.15 5.31 41.56
N ASN A 585 -14.51 6.47 42.10
CA ASN A 585 -13.67 7.64 42.18
C ASN A 585 -12.87 7.59 43.49
N SER A 586 -11.56 7.31 43.38
CA SER A 586 -10.66 7.19 44.54
C SER A 586 -10.54 8.47 45.36
N ASN A 587 -10.89 9.64 44.78
CA ASN A 587 -10.81 10.91 45.47
C ASN A 587 -12.07 11.21 46.29
N THR A 588 -13.24 10.77 45.83
CA THR A 588 -14.52 10.99 46.53
C THR A 588 -14.99 9.79 47.34
N GLY A 589 -14.40 8.60 47.11
CA GLY A 589 -14.82 7.37 47.76
C GLY A 589 -16.15 6.81 47.24
N ASN A 590 -16.72 7.39 46.20
CA ASN A 590 -18.02 7.03 45.64
C ASN A 590 -17.89 6.36 44.27
N VAL A 591 -18.86 5.51 43.92
CA VAL A 591 -19.05 5.04 42.55
C VAL A 591 -19.76 6.14 41.77
N GLU A 592 -19.05 6.74 40.81
CA GLU A 592 -19.58 7.84 40.01
C GLU A 592 -19.59 7.42 38.54
N ALA A 593 -20.72 7.66 37.86
CA ALA A 593 -20.75 7.59 36.41
C ALA A 593 -19.88 8.73 35.86
N VAL A 594 -18.91 8.39 35.00
CA VAL A 594 -18.15 9.44 34.28
C VAL A 594 -19.09 10.05 33.26
N PHE A 595 -19.61 11.23 33.58
CA PHE A 595 -20.52 11.96 32.70
C PHE A 595 -19.77 13.00 31.88
N VAL A 596 -19.97 12.97 30.56
CA VAL A 596 -19.43 13.98 29.65
C VAL A 596 -20.60 14.72 29.01
N LYS A 597 -20.66 16.03 29.29
CA LYS A 597 -21.69 16.92 28.77
C LYS A 597 -21.43 17.30 27.32
N GLN A 598 -22.49 17.49 26.55
CA GLN A 598 -22.46 18.16 25.27
C GLN A 598 -21.82 19.54 25.42
N GLY A 599 -20.99 19.91 24.45
CA GLY A 599 -20.18 21.13 24.48
C GLY A 599 -18.85 20.97 25.22
N HIS A 600 -18.61 19.86 25.95
CA HIS A 600 -17.31 19.62 26.56
C HIS A 600 -16.22 19.52 25.50
N THR A 601 -15.11 20.23 25.71
CA THR A 601 -13.99 20.29 24.76
C THR A 601 -12.76 19.59 25.31
N ARG A 602 -12.00 18.92 24.45
CA ARG A 602 -10.71 18.33 24.84
C ARG A 602 -9.66 18.53 23.76
N LEU A 603 -8.50 19.02 24.18
CA LEU A 603 -7.31 19.15 23.36
C LEU A 603 -6.52 17.83 23.38
N THR A 604 -6.19 17.32 22.21
CA THR A 604 -5.24 16.22 22.02
C THR A 604 -4.01 16.71 21.30
N PHE A 605 -2.85 16.23 21.73
CA PHE A 605 -1.55 16.59 21.19
C PHE A 605 -0.70 15.35 21.03
N SER A 606 0.00 15.25 19.90
CA SER A 606 1.12 14.33 19.75
C SER A 606 2.27 14.97 18.96
N GLY A 607 3.50 14.63 19.34
CA GLY A 607 4.71 15.03 18.64
C GLY A 607 5.62 13.84 18.45
N THR A 608 6.20 13.70 17.26
CA THR A 608 7.15 12.65 16.91
C THR A 608 8.40 13.28 16.32
N LEU A 609 9.55 12.87 16.85
CA LEU A 609 10.87 13.16 16.31
C LEU A 609 11.48 11.85 15.79
N MET A 610 12.04 11.84 14.59
CA MET A 610 12.63 10.67 13.94
C MET A 610 14.05 11.00 13.43
N TYR A 611 14.93 10.00 13.43
CA TYR A 611 16.33 10.07 12.98
C TYR A 611 16.77 8.85 12.15
#